data_AF-A0A0Q7KEW2-F1
#
_entry.id   AF-A0A0Q7KEW2-F1
#
_cell.length_a   1.000
_cell.length_b   1.000
_cell.length_c   1.000
_cell.angle_alpha   90.00
_cell.angle_beta   90.00
_cell.angle_gamma   90.00
#
_symmetry.space_group_name_H-M   'P 1'
#
loop_
_entity.id
_entity.type
_entity.pdbx_description
1 polymer ?
#
loop_
_entity_poly.entity_id
_entity_poly.type
_entity_poly.pdbx_seq_one_letter_code
_entity_poly.pdbx_strand_id
1 'polypeptide(L)'
;MSKPSFVEAIVGWLREGYPQGVPAQDYVPLLALLRRRLTDDEVAAVVAELISSGQVPVDSADIGTSITKVTDALPSEDDIDRVREHLPAGL
;
A
#
# COMPACT_ATOMS: atom_id res chain seq x y z
N MET A 1 -22.92 12.18 7.39
CA MET A 1 -21.78 11.24 7.38
C MET A 1 -20.74 11.84 6.48
N SER A 2 -19.59 12.28 7.02
CA SER A 2 -18.48 12.73 6.18
C SER A 2 -18.06 11.55 5.31
N LYS A 3 -17.91 11.79 3.99
CA LYS A 3 -17.38 10.77 3.09
C LYS A 3 -16.03 10.30 3.66
N PRO A 4 -15.72 8.99 3.66
CA PRO A 4 -14.38 8.54 3.99
C PRO A 4 -13.40 9.32 3.12
N SER A 5 -12.33 9.80 3.75
CA SER A 5 -11.20 10.35 3.03
C SER A 5 -10.75 9.34 1.98
N PHE A 6 -10.17 9.83 0.89
CA PHE A 6 -9.65 8.95 -0.15
C PHE A 6 -8.72 7.88 0.45
N VAL A 7 -7.88 8.28 1.41
CA VAL A 7 -7.02 7.40 2.22
C VAL A 7 -7.79 6.27 2.91
N GLU A 8 -8.89 6.56 3.61
CA GLU A 8 -9.71 5.52 4.27
C GLU A 8 -10.32 4.53 3.27
N ALA A 9 -10.71 5.00 2.07
CA ALA A 9 -11.20 4.13 1.00
C ALA A 9 -10.08 3.20 0.48
N ILE A 10 -8.87 3.73 0.27
CA ILE A 10 -7.69 2.93 -0.10
C ILE A 10 -7.41 1.87 0.98
N VAL A 11 -7.40 2.25 2.26
CA VAL A 11 -7.11 1.33 3.37
C VAL A 11 -8.16 0.23 3.46
N GLY A 12 -9.44 0.56 3.28
CA GLY A 12 -10.51 -0.44 3.21
C GLY A 12 -10.30 -1.43 2.07
N TRP A 13 -10.00 -0.92 0.87
CA TRP A 13 -9.71 -1.73 -0.31
C TRP A 13 -8.48 -2.63 -0.13
N LEU A 14 -7.41 -2.13 0.50
CA LEU A 14 -6.23 -2.92 0.82
C LEU A 14 -6.53 -4.04 1.82
N ARG A 15 -7.36 -3.77 2.84
CA ARG A 15 -7.77 -4.79 3.81
C ARG A 15 -8.61 -5.89 3.19
N GLU A 16 -9.44 -5.56 2.18
CA GLU A 16 -10.19 -6.56 1.44
C GLU A 16 -9.26 -7.48 0.64
N GLY A 17 -8.18 -6.95 0.06
CA GLY A 17 -7.20 -7.76 -0.67
C GLY A 17 -6.19 -8.50 0.22
N TYR A 18 -5.90 -7.96 1.39
CA TYR A 18 -4.97 -8.53 2.37
C TYR A 18 -5.60 -8.69 3.75
N PRO A 19 -6.64 -9.53 3.90
CA PRO A 19 -7.36 -9.67 5.16
C PRO A 19 -6.47 -10.18 6.31
N GLN A 20 -5.39 -10.91 6.00
CA GLN A 20 -4.42 -11.45 6.96
C GLN A 20 -3.20 -10.53 7.17
N GLY A 21 -3.21 -9.34 6.58
CA GLY A 21 -2.05 -8.45 6.53
C GLY A 21 -1.28 -8.60 5.22
N VAL A 22 -0.56 -7.54 4.88
CA VAL A 22 0.21 -7.47 3.63
C VAL A 22 1.57 -8.17 3.87
N PRO A 23 1.99 -9.12 3.03
CA PRO A 23 3.27 -9.80 3.18
C PRO A 23 4.44 -8.91 2.71
N ALA A 24 5.63 -9.15 3.27
CA ALA A 24 6.80 -8.30 3.01
C ALA A 24 7.20 -8.19 1.52
N GLN A 25 7.00 -9.27 0.76
CA GLN A 25 7.27 -9.31 -0.68
C GLN A 25 6.34 -8.41 -1.50
N ASP A 26 5.16 -8.08 -0.96
CA ASP A 26 4.15 -7.28 -1.65
C ASP A 26 4.21 -5.81 -1.26
N TYR A 27 4.98 -5.42 -0.24
CA TYR A 27 5.12 -4.02 0.17
C TYR A 27 5.63 -3.13 -0.96
N VAL A 28 6.71 -3.52 -1.62
CA VAL A 28 7.32 -2.73 -2.71
C VAL A 28 6.37 -2.57 -3.90
N PRO A 29 5.84 -3.64 -4.51
CA PRO A 29 4.88 -3.52 -5.62
C PRO A 29 3.58 -2.81 -5.21
N LEU A 30 3.09 -2.98 -3.98
CA LEU A 30 1.93 -2.26 -3.48
C LEU A 30 2.18 -0.74 -3.38
N LEU A 31 3.30 -0.33 -2.80
CA LEU A 31 3.67 1.09 -2.71
C LEU A 31 3.85 1.70 -4.10
N ALA A 32 4.45 0.97 -5.03
CA ALA A 32 4.59 1.42 -6.43
C ALA A 32 3.23 1.63 -7.11
N LEU A 33 2.25 0.76 -6.83
CA LEU A 33 0.87 0.93 -7.31
C LEU A 33 0.19 2.15 -6.69
N LEU A 34 0.32 2.34 -5.38
CA LEU A 34 -0.27 3.49 -4.67
C LEU A 34 0.32 4.81 -5.18
N ARG A 35 1.65 4.92 -5.29
CA ARG A 35 2.36 6.10 -5.82
C ARG A 35 1.94 6.49 -7.24
N ARG A 36 1.33 5.58 -8.00
CA ARG A 36 0.84 5.84 -9.35
C ARG A 36 -0.44 6.70 -9.37
N ARG A 37 -1.14 6.78 -8.24
CA ARG A 37 -2.41 7.50 -8.08
C ARG A 37 -2.44 8.44 -6.87
N LEU A 38 -1.54 8.24 -5.92
CA LEU A 38 -1.42 9.02 -4.68
C LEU A 38 -0.11 9.80 -4.68
N THR A 39 -0.16 10.97 -4.02
CA THR A 39 1.02 11.75 -3.64
C THR A 39 1.78 11.10 -2.49
N ASP A 40 3.03 11.52 -2.26
CA ASP A 40 3.87 10.94 -1.21
C ASP A 40 3.28 11.10 0.20
N ASP A 41 2.63 12.24 0.45
CA ASP A 41 1.94 12.51 1.72
C ASP A 41 0.74 11.58 1.91
N GLU A 42 -0.03 11.33 0.85
CA GLU A 42 -1.18 10.40 0.89
C GLU A 42 -0.72 8.95 1.06
N VAL A 43 0.37 8.55 0.41
CA VAL A 43 0.98 7.22 0.59
C VAL A 43 1.45 7.05 2.03
N ALA A 44 2.10 8.06 2.61
CA ALA A 44 2.52 8.05 4.00
C ALA A 44 1.32 7.92 4.95
N ALA A 45 0.21 8.61 4.67
CA ALA A 45 -1.03 8.49 5.44
C ALA A 45 -1.65 7.09 5.35
N VAL A 46 -1.71 6.49 4.15
CA VAL A 46 -2.19 5.11 3.97
C VAL A 46 -1.33 4.13 4.76
N VAL A 47 0.00 4.25 4.69
CA VAL A 47 0.93 3.37 5.42
C VAL A 47 0.76 3.53 6.93
N ALA A 48 0.64 4.76 7.43
CA ALA A 48 0.40 5.02 8.84
C ALA A 48 -0.90 4.35 9.34
N GLU A 49 -1.97 4.42 8.55
CA GLU A 49 -3.24 3.76 8.86
C GLU A 49 -3.14 2.23 8.82
N LEU A 50 -2.39 1.66 7.87
CA LEU A 50 -2.14 0.22 7.81
C LEU A 50 -1.40 -0.27 9.07
N ILE A 51 -0.37 0.46 9.50
CA ILE A 51 0.38 0.17 10.73
C ILE A 51 -0.53 0.30 11.95
N SER A 52 -1.30 1.39 12.05
CA SER A 52 -2.27 1.62 13.14
C SER A 52 -3.30 0.50 13.24
N SER A 53 -3.68 -0.08 12.10
CA SER A 53 -4.62 -1.20 12.04
C SER A 53 -4.01 -2.59 12.23
N GLY A 54 -2.69 -2.68 12.40
CA GLY A 54 -1.98 -3.95 12.57
C GLY A 54 -1.86 -4.79 11.29
N GLN A 55 -2.19 -4.22 10.13
CA GLN A 55 -2.05 -4.86 8.81
C GLN A 55 -0.60 -4.94 8.34
N VAL A 56 0.24 -4.04 8.85
CA VAL A 56 1.66 -3.94 8.57
C VAL A 56 2.39 -3.80 9.91
N PRO A 57 3.49 -4.53 10.16
CA PRO A 57 4.24 -4.42 11.40
C PRO A 57 4.86 -3.03 11.55
N VAL A 58 4.86 -2.47 12.76
CA VAL A 58 5.43 -1.14 13.09
C VAL A 58 6.90 -1.00 12.69
N ASP A 59 7.67 -2.11 12.69
CA ASP A 59 9.08 -2.14 12.26
C ASP A 59 9.25 -2.03 10.74
N SER A 60 8.17 -1.75 10.01
CA SER A 60 8.19 -1.33 8.62
C SER A 60 8.83 0.06 8.42
N ALA A 61 9.77 0.49 9.26
CA ALA A 61 10.59 1.69 9.03
C ALA A 61 11.32 1.63 7.67
N ASP A 62 11.52 0.41 7.14
CA ASP A 62 11.94 0.18 5.76
C ASP A 62 10.90 0.60 4.71
N ILE A 63 9.60 0.60 4.99
CA ILE A 63 8.55 1.05 4.06
C ILE A 63 8.64 2.56 3.82
N GLY A 64 8.81 3.38 4.86
CA GLY A 64 9.00 4.82 4.70
C GLY A 64 10.26 5.17 3.91
N THR A 65 11.33 4.41 4.15
CA THR A 65 12.58 4.48 3.37
C THR A 65 12.38 3.94 1.94
N SER A 66 11.50 2.96 1.75
CA SER A 66 11.13 2.42 0.44
C SER A 66 10.26 3.39 -0.35
N ILE A 67 9.40 4.20 0.27
CA ILE A 67 8.66 5.28 -0.42
C ILE A 67 9.66 6.24 -1.10
N THR A 68 10.76 6.55 -0.42
CA THR A 68 11.86 7.38 -0.96
C THR A 68 12.79 6.61 -1.92
N LYS A 69 13.05 5.32 -1.69
CA LYS A 69 13.96 4.47 -2.51
C LYS A 69 13.33 3.79 -3.73
N VAL A 70 12.01 3.62 -3.79
CA VAL A 70 11.27 3.05 -4.94
C VAL A 70 11.48 3.88 -6.21
N THR A 71 12.08 5.07 -6.07
CA THR A 71 12.63 5.89 -7.16
C THR A 71 13.68 5.17 -8.03
N ASP A 72 14.34 4.10 -7.56
CA ASP A 72 15.44 3.43 -8.30
C ASP A 72 15.17 1.99 -8.75
N ALA A 73 14.17 1.31 -8.22
CA ALA A 73 13.84 -0.06 -8.61
C ALA A 73 12.36 -0.17 -8.95
N LEU A 74 12.04 -0.13 -10.25
CA LEU A 74 10.73 -0.54 -10.75
C LEU A 74 10.52 -2.02 -10.35
N PRO A 75 9.51 -2.35 -9.51
CA PRO A 75 9.17 -3.75 -9.29
C PRO A 75 8.84 -4.39 -10.64
N SER A 76 9.16 -5.67 -10.79
CA SER A 76 8.85 -6.39 -12.02
C SER A 76 7.34 -6.38 -12.27
N GLU A 77 6.92 -6.41 -13.53
CA GLU A 77 5.50 -6.45 -13.89
C GLU A 77 4.79 -7.64 -13.20
N ASP A 78 5.49 -8.77 -13.07
CA ASP A 78 5.02 -9.95 -12.33
C ASP A 78 4.71 -9.66 -10.84
N ASP A 79 5.49 -8.81 -10.18
CA ASP A 79 5.25 -8.42 -8.78
C ASP A 79 4.02 -7.53 -8.67
N ILE A 80 3.84 -6.63 -9.64
CA ILE A 80 2.66 -5.76 -9.71
C ILE A 80 1.41 -6.58 -9.99
N ASP A 81 1.48 -7.53 -10.92
CA ASP A 81 0.34 -8.35 -11.32
C ASP A 81 -0.08 -9.31 -10.20
N ARG A 82 0.87 -9.91 -9.47
CA ARG A 82 0.57 -10.68 -8.26
C ARG A 82 -0.20 -9.84 -7.24
N VAL A 83 0.29 -8.63 -6.94
CA VAL A 83 -0.41 -7.74 -5.99
C VAL A 83 -1.81 -7.39 -6.50
N ARG A 84 -1.97 -7.15 -7.80
CA ARG A 84 -3.29 -6.88 -8.40
C ARG A 84 -4.26 -8.05 -8.30
N GLU A 85 -3.79 -9.29 -8.36
CA GLU A 85 -4.65 -10.48 -8.18
C GLU A 85 -5.23 -10.57 -6.77
N HIS A 86 -4.49 -10.10 -5.77
CA HIS A 86 -4.97 -10.03 -4.40
C HIS A 86 -6.00 -8.92 -4.20
N LEU A 87 -5.94 -7.86 -5.00
CA LEU A 87 -6.73 -6.66 -4.77
C LEU A 87 -8.11 -6.72 -5.44
N PRO A 88 -9.16 -6.16 -4.80
CA PRO A 88 -10.45 -6.02 -5.43
C PRO A 88 -10.36 -5.20 -6.73
N ALA A 89 -11.19 -5.54 -7.72
CA ALA A 89 -11.26 -4.75 -8.94
C ALA A 89 -11.72 -3.31 -8.65
N GLY A 90 -10.99 -2.33 -9.18
CA GLY A 90 -11.36 -0.92 -9.08
C GLY A 90 -10.79 -0.25 -7.84
N LEU A 91 -9.83 0.63 -8.10
CA LEU A 91 -9.51 1.77 -7.24
C LEU A 91 -10.05 3.02 -7.91
#